data_AF-A0A847E1A0-F1
#
_entry.id   AF-A0A847E1A0-F1
#
_cell.length_a   1.000
_cell.length_b   1.000
_cell.length_c   1.000
_cell.angle_alpha   90.00
_cell.angle_beta   90.00
_cell.angle_gamma   90.00
#
_symmetry.space_group_name_H-M   'P 1'
#
loop_
_entity.id
_entity.type
_entity.pdbx_description
1 polymer ?
#
loop_
_entity_poly.entity_id
_entity_poly.type
_entity_poly.pdbx_seq_one_letter_code
_entity_poly.pdbx_strand_id
1 'polypeptide(L)'
;MACARPVVGSAVGGIKYSVDDGVTGLLVPPRDPAALAAALLRLRRDPQWACEMGQAGRARVASQFTWSRVAGELARVYRRVQPQPSQRPVRTTLPHGAGAFAGIAAVPGAGA
;
A
#
# COMPACT_ATOMS: atom_id res chain seq x y z
N MET A 1 0.51 14.24 3.29
CA MET A 1 0.56 12.84 2.82
C MET A 1 -0.36 12.65 1.62
N ALA A 2 -0.01 11.73 0.70
CA ALA A 2 -0.61 11.46 -0.63
C ALA A 2 -1.13 12.71 -1.39
N CYS A 3 -2.28 13.25 -0.99
CA CYS A 3 -2.87 14.49 -1.49
C CYS A 3 -2.16 15.78 -1.02
N ALA A 4 -0.87 15.71 -0.67
CA ALA A 4 -0.05 16.85 -0.23
C ALA A 4 -0.62 17.70 0.92
N ARG A 5 -1.38 17.11 1.85
CA ARG A 5 -1.88 17.81 3.06
C ARG A 5 -1.06 17.44 4.31
N PRO A 6 -0.72 18.39 5.20
CA PRO A 6 -0.12 18.06 6.49
C PRO A 6 -1.11 17.25 7.32
N VAL A 7 -0.60 16.33 8.13
CA VAL A 7 -1.42 15.46 8.97
C VAL A 7 -1.09 15.71 10.43
N VAL A 8 -2.13 15.87 11.26
CA VAL A 8 -1.99 15.87 12.72
C VAL A 8 -2.51 14.53 13.22
N GLY A 9 -1.67 13.78 13.93
CA GLY A 9 -1.99 12.44 14.41
C GLY A 9 -1.57 12.24 15.85
N SER A 10 -2.23 11.31 16.55
CA SER A 10 -1.81 10.93 17.90
C SER A 10 -0.50 10.12 17.84
N ALA A 11 0.40 10.34 18.79
CA ALA A 11 1.71 9.68 18.90
C ALA A 11 1.61 8.21 19.37
N VAL A 12 0.82 7.39 18.67
CA VAL A 12 0.51 6.00 19.03
C VAL A 12 0.66 5.07 17.83
N GLY A 13 1.07 3.82 18.10
CA GLY A 13 1.10 2.74 17.10
C GLY A 13 1.80 3.11 15.79
N GLY A 14 1.20 2.69 14.68
CA GLY A 14 1.71 2.92 13.32
C GLY A 14 1.66 4.37 12.84
N ILE A 15 0.95 5.27 13.53
CA ILE A 15 0.91 6.69 13.15
C ILE A 15 2.30 7.32 13.26
N LYS A 16 3.06 6.95 14.29
CA LYS A 16 4.46 7.39 14.49
C LYS A 16 5.42 6.92 13.41
N TYR A 17 5.07 5.85 12.69
CA TYR A 17 5.86 5.33 11.59
C TYR A 17 5.54 6.06 10.28
N SER A 18 4.25 6.35 10.05
CA SER A 18 3.77 7.04 8.86
C SER A 18 4.13 8.52 8.87
N VAL A 19 3.97 9.20 10.01
CA VAL A 19 4.18 10.63 10.17
C VAL A 19 5.53 10.90 10.81
N ASP A 20 6.38 11.61 10.08
CA ASP A 20 7.61 12.23 10.58
C ASP A 20 7.27 13.59 11.20
N ASP A 21 7.46 13.73 12.51
CA ASP A 21 7.01 14.87 13.32
C ASP A 21 7.78 16.14 12.97
N GLY A 22 7.06 17.23 12.75
CA GLY A 22 7.62 18.51 12.32
C GLY A 22 8.01 18.57 10.83
N VAL A 23 8.11 17.42 10.14
CA VAL A 23 8.53 17.35 8.73
C VAL A 23 7.36 17.08 7.79
N THR A 24 6.56 16.05 8.08
CA THR A 24 5.43 15.62 7.21
C THR A 24 4.05 15.78 7.85
N GLY A 25 4.06 16.11 9.15
CA GLY A 25 2.89 16.25 9.99
C GLY A 25 3.30 16.69 11.39
N LEU A 26 2.33 16.67 12.31
CA LEU A 26 2.56 16.86 13.74
C LEU A 26 2.01 15.69 14.53
N LEU A 27 2.77 15.26 15.53
CA LEU A 27 2.36 14.24 16.48
C LEU A 27 1.94 14.89 17.80
N VAL A 28 0.77 14.52 18.31
CA VAL A 28 0.24 15.00 19.58
C VAL A 28 0.06 13.87 20.58
N PRO A 29 0.12 14.11 21.90
CA PRO A 29 -0.21 13.11 22.90
C PRO A 29 -1.63 12.56 22.70
N PRO A 30 -1.87 11.26 22.94
CA PRO A 30 -3.22 10.71 22.88
C PRO A 30 -4.10 11.29 23.99
N ARG A 31 -5.39 11.49 23.70
CA ARG A 31 -6.39 12.01 24.64
C ARG A 31 -6.06 13.41 25.20
N ASP A 32 -5.33 14.22 24.42
CA ASP A 32 -5.04 15.61 24.75
C ASP A 32 -5.66 16.56 23.70
N PRO A 33 -6.90 17.02 23.92
CA PRO A 33 -7.56 17.98 23.02
C PRO A 33 -6.86 19.33 22.95
N ALA A 34 -6.18 19.75 24.01
CA ALA A 34 -5.49 21.04 24.06
C ALA A 34 -4.26 21.02 23.14
N ALA A 35 -3.48 19.93 23.18
CA ALA A 35 -2.35 19.74 22.26
C ALA A 35 -2.81 19.64 20.81
N LEU A 36 -3.93 18.94 20.53
CA LEU A 36 -4.51 18.88 19.18
C LEU A 36 -4.92 20.28 18.68
N ALA A 37 -5.63 21.06 19.51
CA ALA A 37 -6.03 22.42 19.15
C ALA A 37 -4.81 23.32 18.88
N ALA A 38 -3.77 23.23 19.72
CA ALA A 38 -2.54 23.98 19.53
C ALA A 38 -1.84 23.64 18.21
N ALA A 39 -1.76 22.35 17.85
CA ALA A 39 -1.18 21.90 16.59
C ALA A 39 -1.96 22.43 15.37
N LEU A 40 -3.29 22.35 15.40
CA LEU A 40 -4.15 22.88 14.33
C LEU A 40 -4.03 24.40 14.18
N LEU A 41 -3.99 25.14 15.30
CA LEU A 41 -3.80 26.58 15.29
C LEU A 41 -2.42 26.97 14.74
N ARG A 42 -1.38 26.20 15.06
CA ARG A 42 -0.03 26.43 14.53
C ARG A 42 0.01 26.28 13.00
N LEU A 43 -0.58 25.22 12.46
CA LEU A 43 -0.70 25.02 11.01
C LEU A 43 -1.53 26.11 10.34
N ARG A 44 -2.59 26.59 11.01
CA ARG A 44 -3.43 27.67 10.47
C ARG A 44 -2.71 29.03 10.43
N ARG A 45 -1.82 29.30 11.41
CA ARG A 45 -1.05 30.55 11.50
C ARG A 45 0.04 30.66 10.43
N ASP A 46 0.56 29.53 9.96
CA ASP A 46 1.59 29.48 8.93
C ASP A 46 1.17 28.53 7.78
N PRO A 47 0.39 29.02 6.81
CA PRO A 47 -0.07 28.23 5.67
C PRO A 47 1.07 27.77 4.75
N GLN A 48 2.17 28.54 4.68
CA GLN A 48 3.31 28.18 3.86
C GLN A 48 4.00 26.95 4.44
N TRP A 49 4.34 27.00 5.73
CA TRP A 49 4.93 25.85 6.44
C TRP A 49 4.02 24.62 6.38
N ALA A 50 2.71 24.81 6.50
CA ALA A 50 1.73 23.74 6.34
C ALA A 50 1.76 23.10 4.93
N CYS A 51 1.95 23.91 3.88
CA CYS A 51 2.09 23.44 2.51
C CYS A 51 3.37 22.65 2.31
N GLU A 52 4.51 23.16 2.79
CA GLU A 52 5.82 22.50 2.74
C GLU A 52 5.77 21.13 3.41
N MET A 53 5.19 21.06 4.61
CA MET A 53 4.95 19.83 5.34
C MET A 53 4.07 18.84 4.56
N GLY A 54 3.01 19.35 3.92
CA GLY A 54 2.14 18.57 3.06
C GLY A 54 2.89 17.93 1.88
N GLN A 55 3.76 18.69 1.21
CA GLN A 55 4.59 18.23 0.10
C GLN A 55 5.63 17.22 0.55
N ALA A 56 6.32 17.47 1.67
CA ALA A 56 7.24 16.50 2.26
C ALA A 56 6.52 15.16 2.54
N GLY A 57 5.29 15.23 3.08
CA GLY A 57 4.47 14.05 3.28
C GLY A 57 4.06 13.33 1.98
N ARG A 58 3.88 14.05 0.87
CA ARG A 58 3.61 13.42 -0.45
C ARG A 58 4.87 12.74 -1.00
N ALA A 59 6.02 13.38 -0.90
CA ALA A 59 7.31 12.80 -1.29
C ALA A 59 7.60 11.51 -0.51
N ARG A 60 7.35 11.51 0.81
CA ARG A 60 7.48 10.32 1.65
C ARG A 60 6.59 9.17 1.16
N VAL A 61 5.31 9.43 0.88
CA VAL A 61 4.39 8.43 0.33
C VAL A 61 4.88 7.87 -1.01
N ALA A 62 5.29 8.73 -1.93
CA ALA A 62 5.80 8.31 -3.24
C ALA A 62 7.06 7.43 -3.13
N SER A 63 7.92 7.72 -2.15
CA SER A 63 9.15 6.95 -1.95
C SER A 63 8.91 5.62 -1.24
N GLN A 64 8.04 5.54 -0.23
CA GLN A 64 7.99 4.40 0.70
C GLN A 64 6.67 3.63 0.70
N PHE A 65 5.55 4.27 0.38
CA PHE A 65 4.21 3.73 0.66
C PHE A 65 3.36 3.49 -0.59
N THR A 66 3.98 3.36 -1.77
CA THR A 66 3.27 3.05 -3.01
C THR A 66 2.91 1.57 -3.09
N TRP A 67 1.74 1.27 -3.64
CA TRP A 67 1.32 -0.12 -3.85
C TRP A 67 2.30 -0.93 -4.71
N SER A 68 2.87 -0.31 -5.74
CA SER A 68 3.90 -0.95 -6.58
C SER A 68 5.11 -1.40 -5.77
N ARG A 69 5.56 -0.59 -4.81
CA ARG A 69 6.68 -0.93 -3.93
C ARG A 69 6.29 -2.04 -2.95
N VAL A 70 5.18 -1.87 -2.23
CA VAL A 70 4.72 -2.82 -1.22
C VAL A 70 4.43 -4.20 -1.85
N ALA A 71 3.73 -4.23 -2.98
CA ALA A 71 3.44 -5.47 -3.70
C ALA A 71 4.72 -6.14 -4.22
N GLY A 72 5.68 -5.34 -4.73
CA GLY A 72 6.97 -5.84 -5.18
C GLY A 72 7.80 -6.46 -4.04
N GLU A 73 7.85 -5.80 -2.88
CA GLU A 73 8.54 -6.31 -1.69
C GLU A 73 7.87 -7.58 -1.16
N LEU A 74 6.54 -7.61 -1.08
CA LEU A 74 5.79 -8.79 -0.67
C LEU A 74 5.98 -9.98 -1.63
N ALA A 75 5.94 -9.75 -2.95
CA ALA A 75 6.17 -10.78 -3.96
C ALA A 75 7.59 -11.36 -3.91
N ARG A 76 8.59 -10.56 -3.49
CA ARG A 76 9.96 -11.08 -3.25
C ARG A 76 9.98 -12.03 -2.06
N VAL A 77 9.28 -11.70 -0.97
CA VAL A 77 9.16 -12.58 0.20
C VAL A 77 8.48 -13.90 -0.19
N TYR A 78 7.37 -13.85 -0.93
CA TYR A 78 6.69 -15.06 -1.40
C TYR A 78 7.58 -15.93 -2.29
N ARG A 79 8.32 -15.36 -3.24
CA ARG A 79 9.30 -16.13 -4.04
C ARG A 79 10.40 -16.76 -3.20
N ARG A 80 10.83 -16.10 -2.12
CA ARG A 80 11.89 -16.64 -1.23
C ARG A 80 11.43 -17.86 -0.45
N VAL A 81 10.14 -17.93 -0.09
CA VAL A 81 9.58 -19.05 0.69
C VAL A 81 8.86 -20.08 -0.17
N GLN A 82 8.77 -19.87 -1.49
CA GLN A 82 8.24 -20.87 -2.40
C GLN A 82 9.10 -22.14 -2.33
N PRO A 83 8.50 -23.31 -2.12
CA PRO A 83 9.21 -24.57 -2.27
C PRO A 83 9.78 -24.65 -3.67
N GLN A 84 11.05 -25.06 -3.80
CA GLN A 84 11.57 -25.41 -5.12
C GLN A 84 10.65 -26.49 -5.70
N PRO A 85 10.18 -26.37 -6.96
CA PRO A 85 9.40 -27.42 -7.57
C PRO A 85 10.27 -28.67 -7.58
N SER A 86 9.93 -29.63 -6.72
CA SER A 86 10.50 -30.97 -6.83
C SER A 86 10.10 -31.45 -8.21
N GLN A 87 11.09 -31.73 -9.07
CA GLN A 87 10.87 -32.33 -10.37
C GLN A 87 10.36 -33.76 -10.17
N ARG A 88 9.11 -33.90 -9.73
CA ARG A 88 8.36 -35.14 -9.86
C ARG A 88 7.69 -35.05 -11.22
N PRO A 89 8.10 -35.84 -12.22
CA PRO A 89 7.40 -35.86 -13.48
C PRO A 89 5.95 -36.21 -13.17
N VAL A 90 5.05 -35.26 -13.44
CA VAL A 90 3.61 -35.50 -13.39
C VAL A 90 3.36 -36.54 -14.48
N ARG A 91 3.28 -37.81 -14.08
CA ARG A 91 2.79 -38.87 -14.94
C ARG A 91 1.32 -38.60 -15.15
N THR A 92 1.00 -37.84 -16.19
CA THR A 92 -0.35 -37.73 -16.72
C THR A 92 -0.68 -39.05 -17.41
N THR A 93 -1.00 -40.08 -16.63
CA THR A 93 -1.69 -41.26 -17.16
C THR A 93 -3.14 -40.85 -17.34
N LEU A 94 -3.49 -40.42 -18.56
CA LEU A 94 -4.88 -40.35 -18.99
C LEU A 94 -5.45 -41.79 -18.97
N PRO A 95 -6.53 -42.07 -18.24
CA PRO A 95 -7.22 -43.34 -18.40
C PRO A 95 -7.74 -43.42 -19.84
N HIS A 96 -7.32 -44.47 -20.53
CA HIS A 96 -7.86 -44.83 -21.84
C HIS A 96 -9.35 -45.15 -21.68
N GLY A 97 -10.19 -44.28 -22.22
CA GLY A 97 -11.62 -44.47 -22.34
C GLY A 97 -12.14 -43.54 -23.42
N ALA A 98 -12.14 -44.04 -24.66
CA ALA A 98 -12.75 -43.37 -25.80
C ALA A 98 -14.23 -43.11 -25.49
N GLY A 99 -14.58 -41.85 -25.30
CA GLY A 99 -15.94 -41.39 -25.10
C GLY A 99 -16.02 -39.95 -25.59
N ALA A 100 -16.44 -39.79 -26.83
CA ALA A 100 -16.64 -38.51 -27.49
C ALA A 100 -17.59 -37.62 -26.66
N PHE A 101 -17.11 -36.46 -26.22
CA PHE A 101 -17.98 -35.33 -25.95
C PHE A 101 -17.72 -34.28 -27.04
N ALA A 102 -18.56 -34.35 -28.07
CA ALA A 102 -18.76 -33.28 -29.02
C ALA A 102 -19.60 -32.18 -28.36
N GLY A 103 -19.16 -30.93 -28.50
CA GLY A 103 -20.00 -29.74 -28.36
C GLY A 103 -19.91 -29.02 -27.02
N ILE A 104 -19.32 -27.81 -27.02
CA ILE A 104 -20.09 -26.57 -27.18
C ILE A 104 -19.14 -25.39 -27.50
N ALA A 105 -19.46 -24.80 -28.65
CA ALA A 105 -19.25 -23.44 -29.18
C ALA A 105 -18.18 -22.50 -28.61
N ALA A 106 -17.42 -21.94 -29.56
CA ALA A 106 -16.63 -20.72 -29.46
C ALA A 106 -17.46 -19.51 -28.96
N VAL A 107 -16.82 -18.67 -28.14
CA VAL A 107 -17.28 -17.31 -27.85
C VAL A 107 -16.43 -16.34 -28.69
N PRO A 108 -17.02 -15.62 -29.67
CA PRO A 108 -16.31 -14.59 -30.42
C PRO A 108 -16.47 -13.22 -29.74
N GLY A 109 -15.36 -12.46 -29.71
CA GLY A 109 -15.35 -11.00 -29.83
C GLY A 109 -15.70 -10.15 -28.60
N ALA A 110 -14.71 -9.41 -28.11
CA ALA A 110 -14.90 -8.04 -27.61
C ALA A 110 -13.60 -7.28 -27.81
N GLY A 111 -13.48 -6.63 -28.97
CA GLY A 111 -12.56 -5.52 -29.17
C GLY A 111 -13.33 -4.21 -29.07
N ALA A 112 -12.76 -3.26 -28.33
CA ALA A 112 -12.57 -1.84 -28.68
C ALA A 112 -11.77 -1.20 -27.54
#